data_AF-A0A532F0B0-F1
#
_entry.id   AF-A0A532F0B0-F1
#
_cell.length_a   1.000
_cell.length_b   1.000
_cell.length_c   1.000
_cell.angle_alpha   90.00
_cell.angle_beta   90.00
_cell.angle_gamma   90.00
#
_symmetry.space_group_name_H-M   'P 1'
#
loop_
_entity.id
_entity.type
_entity.pdbx_description
1 polymer ?
#
loop_
_entity_poly.entity_id
_entity_poly.type
_entity_poly.pdbx_seq_one_letter_code
_entity_poly.pdbx_strand_id
1 'polypeptide(L)'
;MDLGRDNYFVMPSAPIRIRPGEDGRLIVQLHETSLQRAVKGAVRKAGVVKHVGCHTFRHTFATHLLEAGYDIRTIQELMGHKDVSTTMIYTHVLNKRGHGVRSPIDGP
;
A
#
# COMPACT_ATOMS: atom_id res chain seq x y z
N MET A 1 34.57 -12.14 -3.83
CA MET A 1 33.18 -12.26 -4.30
C MET A 1 32.44 -13.07 -3.25
N ASP A 2 31.93 -12.40 -2.23
CA ASP A 2 31.23 -13.03 -1.11
C ASP A 2 29.77 -12.56 -1.20
N LEU A 3 28.88 -13.45 -1.65
CA LEU A 3 27.45 -13.19 -1.71
C LEU A 3 26.90 -13.41 -0.29
N GLY A 4 27.07 -12.37 0.53
CA GLY A 4 26.43 -12.22 1.83
C GLY A 4 24.94 -12.45 1.69
N ARG A 5 24.46 -13.52 2.33
CA ARG A 5 23.05 -13.83 2.51
C ARG A 5 22.44 -12.78 3.46
N ASP A 6 22.12 -11.62 2.91
CA ASP A 6 21.24 -10.64 3.54
C ASP A 6 19.79 -11.14 3.46
N ASN A 7 19.52 -12.24 4.16
CA ASN A 7 18.16 -12.68 4.39
C ASN A 7 17.60 -11.82 5.51
N TYR A 8 17.14 -10.61 5.16
CA TYR A 8 16.36 -9.73 6.02
C TYR A 8 15.04 -10.44 6.40
N PHE A 9 15.11 -11.38 7.33
CA PHE A 9 13.94 -11.96 7.98
C PHE A 9 13.46 -10.97 9.03
N VAL A 10 12.89 -9.86 8.56
CA VAL A 10 12.12 -8.94 9.38
C VAL A 10 10.83 -9.68 9.72
N MET A 11 10.80 -10.32 10.89
CA MET A 11 9.65 -10.78 11.70
C MET A 11 9.59 -12.29 12.01
N PRO A 12 9.78 -12.67 13.29
CA PRO A 12 8.92 -13.70 13.88
C PRO A 12 8.33 -13.25 15.22
N SER A 13 7.00 -13.15 15.28
CA SER A 13 6.26 -13.23 16.55
C SER A 13 4.81 -13.71 16.41
N ALA A 14 4.44 -14.26 15.25
CA ALA A 14 3.11 -14.85 15.04
C ALA A 14 3.22 -16.12 14.20
N PRO A 15 2.22 -17.03 14.26
CA PRO A 15 2.33 -18.36 13.69
C PRO A 15 2.48 -18.27 12.17
N ILE A 16 3.64 -18.70 11.69
CA ILE A 16 3.91 -18.85 10.27
C ILE A 16 3.34 -20.20 9.87
N ARG A 17 2.36 -20.21 8.97
CA ARG A 17 1.84 -21.46 8.41
C ARG A 17 2.62 -21.77 7.14
N ILE A 18 3.45 -22.81 7.20
CA ILE A 18 4.27 -23.26 6.09
C ILE A 18 3.56 -24.44 5.44
N ARG A 19 3.33 -24.38 4.13
CA ARG A 19 2.85 -25.54 3.34
C ARG A 19 3.85 -25.84 2.22
N PRO A 20 4.13 -27.12 1.94
CA PRO A 20 4.90 -27.49 0.76
C PRO A 20 4.08 -27.19 -0.51
N GLY A 21 4.70 -26.49 -1.45
CA GLY A 21 4.23 -26.36 -2.82
C GLY A 21 4.55 -27.61 -3.63
N GLU A 22 3.79 -27.84 -4.70
CA GLU A 22 3.95 -29.00 -5.58
C GLU A 22 5.33 -29.08 -6.24
N ASP A 23 6.05 -27.95 -6.33
CA ASP A 23 7.40 -27.80 -6.88
C ASP A 23 8.51 -27.87 -5.82
N GLY A 24 8.18 -28.26 -4.58
CA GLY A 24 9.14 -28.31 -3.46
C GLY A 24 9.44 -26.95 -2.83
N ARG A 25 8.80 -25.85 -3.28
CA ARG A 25 8.93 -24.54 -2.62
C ARG A 25 8.10 -24.49 -1.35
N LEU A 26 8.57 -23.75 -0.34
CA LEU A 26 7.79 -23.50 0.86
C LEU A 26 6.89 -22.29 0.64
N ILE A 27 5.57 -22.50 0.73
CA ILE A 27 4.59 -21.42 0.74
C ILE A 27 4.45 -20.96 2.19
N VAL A 28 4.88 -19.72 2.43
CA VAL A 28 4.83 -19.08 3.74
C VAL A 28 3.57 -18.21 3.82
N GLN A 29 2.61 -18.60 4.65
CA GLN A 29 1.45 -17.78 4.94
C GLN A 29 1.70 -16.99 6.22
N LEU A 30 1.77 -15.67 6.07
CA LEU A 30 1.86 -14.74 7.20
C LEU A 30 0.47 -14.47 7.74
N HIS A 31 0.33 -14.52 9.06
CA HIS A 31 -0.89 -14.08 9.71
C HIS A 31 -0.96 -12.55 9.68
N GLU A 32 -2.17 -11.99 9.53
CA GLU A 32 -2.37 -10.54 9.43
C GLU A 32 -1.78 -9.80 10.63
N THR A 33 -1.95 -10.36 11.84
CA THR A 33 -1.42 -9.77 13.07
C THR A 33 0.11 -9.70 13.11
N SER A 34 0.83 -10.59 12.39
CA SER A 34 2.29 -10.51 12.26
C SER A 34 2.69 -9.22 11.57
N LEU A 35 2.03 -8.90 10.46
CA LEU A 35 2.32 -7.70 9.67
C LEU A 35 1.93 -6.43 10.42
N GLN A 36 0.77 -6.42 11.07
CA GLN A 36 0.35 -5.27 11.89
C GLN A 36 1.35 -4.98 13.03
N ARG A 37 1.86 -6.01 13.72
CA ARG A 37 2.88 -5.86 14.78
C ARG A 37 4.21 -5.36 14.22
N ALA A 38 4.61 -5.87 13.06
CA ALA A 38 5.81 -5.43 12.35
C ALA A 38 5.76 -3.92 12.06
N VAL A 39 4.66 -3.49 11.45
CA VAL A 39 4.40 -2.10 11.09
C VAL A 39 4.37 -1.23 12.34
N LYS A 40 3.67 -1.63 13.40
CA LYS A 40 3.64 -0.88 14.66
C LYS A 40 5.03 -0.73 15.28
N GLY A 41 5.86 -1.79 15.22
CA GLY A 41 7.25 -1.75 15.66
C GLY A 41 8.10 -0.78 14.86
N ALA A 42 7.95 -0.77 13.53
CA ALA A 42 8.66 0.13 12.63
C ALA A 42 8.26 1.60 12.83
N VAL A 43 6.95 1.87 12.95
CA VAL A 43 6.39 3.22 13.22
C VAL A 43 6.95 3.79 14.52
N ARG A 44 7.01 2.98 15.58
CA ARG A 44 7.61 3.38 16.86
C ARG A 44 9.10 3.69 16.73
N LYS A 45 9.86 2.87 16.00
CA LYS A 45 11.29 3.10 15.74
C LYS A 45 11.54 4.35 14.90
N ALA A 46 10.64 4.67 13.98
CA ALA A 46 10.70 5.86 13.14
C ALA A 46 10.29 7.15 13.88
N GLY A 47 9.90 7.07 15.16
CA GLY A 47 9.49 8.25 15.95
C GLY A 47 8.17 8.87 15.50
N VAL A 48 7.34 8.15 14.75
CA VAL A 48 6.06 8.66 14.26
C VAL A 48 5.05 8.65 15.40
N VAL A 49 4.68 9.84 15.87
CA VAL A 49 3.74 10.04 16.99
C VAL A 49 2.28 9.75 16.58
N LYS A 50 1.99 9.82 15.29
CA LYS A 50 0.66 9.62 14.72
C LYS A 50 0.29 8.12 14.76
N HIS A 51 -1.00 7.82 14.87
CA HIS A 51 -1.47 6.44 14.73
C HIS A 51 -1.31 5.98 13.27
N VAL A 52 -0.33 5.10 13.02
CA VAL A 52 -0.03 4.58 11.68
C VAL A 52 -0.10 3.05 11.72
N GLY A 53 -0.87 2.48 10.79
CA GLY A 53 -0.99 1.03 10.58
C GLY A 53 -1.00 0.67 9.10
N CYS A 54 -1.22 -0.60 8.78
CA CYS A 54 -1.21 -1.11 7.40
C CYS A 54 -2.18 -0.35 6.48
N HIS A 55 -3.37 0.00 6.98
CA HIS A 55 -4.34 0.79 6.21
C HIS A 55 -3.86 2.20 5.92
N THR A 56 -3.14 2.85 6.85
CA THR A 56 -2.54 4.17 6.62
C THR A 56 -1.56 4.14 5.45
N PHE A 57 -0.69 3.13 5.38
CA PHE A 57 0.23 2.96 4.24
C PHE A 57 -0.51 2.73 2.92
N ARG A 58 -1.57 1.92 2.94
CA ARG A 58 -2.43 1.71 1.75
C ARG A 58 -3.07 3.02 1.28
N HIS A 59 -3.53 3.86 2.21
CA HIS A 59 -4.10 5.16 1.88
C HIS A 59 -3.04 6.11 1.31
N THR A 60 -1.86 6.18 1.95
CA THR A 60 -0.74 7.01 1.50
C THR A 60 -0.27 6.62 0.10
N PHE A 61 -0.18 5.33 -0.22
CA PHE A 61 0.14 4.84 -1.56
C PHE A 61 -0.86 5.35 -2.61
N ALA A 62 -2.17 5.23 -2.34
CA ALA A 62 -3.20 5.69 -3.26
C ALA A 62 -3.16 7.22 -3.46
N THR A 63 -2.98 7.98 -2.37
CA THR A 63 -2.85 9.44 -2.42
C THR A 63 -1.63 9.85 -3.25
N HIS A 64 -0.47 9.24 -3.06
CA HIS A 64 0.73 9.57 -3.85
C HIS A 64 0.56 9.26 -5.35
N LEU A 65 -0.10 8.17 -5.71
CA LEU A 65 -0.39 7.87 -7.11
C LEU A 65 -1.33 8.93 -7.73
N LEU A 66 -2.35 9.36 -6.99
CA LEU A 66 -3.22 10.46 -7.44
C LEU A 66 -2.46 11.78 -7.57
N GLU A 67 -1.56 12.09 -6.64
CA GLU A 67 -0.73 13.30 -6.69
C GLU A 67 0.18 13.30 -7.92
N ALA A 68 0.75 12.15 -8.26
CA ALA A 68 1.57 11.92 -9.44
C ALA A 68 0.77 11.92 -10.76
N GLY A 69 -0.56 12.08 -10.71
CA GLY A 69 -1.41 12.23 -11.89
C GLY A 69 -1.86 10.90 -12.52
N TYR A 70 -1.74 9.78 -11.80
CA TYR A 70 -2.27 8.50 -12.27
C TYR A 70 -3.80 8.53 -12.31
N ASP A 71 -4.38 7.91 -13.34
CA ASP A 71 -5.82 7.77 -13.46
C ASP A 71 -6.40 6.88 -12.36
N ILE A 72 -7.62 7.21 -11.92
CA ILE A 72 -8.30 6.51 -10.83
C ILE A 72 -8.52 5.02 -11.12
N ARG A 73 -8.67 4.63 -12.40
CA ARG A 73 -8.82 3.22 -12.80
C ARG A 73 -7.51 2.47 -12.68
N THR A 74 -6.39 3.09 -13.05
CA THR A 74 -5.06 2.49 -12.85
C THR A 74 -4.77 2.27 -11.36
N ILE A 75 -5.14 3.24 -10.52
CA ILE A 75 -4.98 3.09 -9.06
C ILE A 75 -5.90 1.99 -8.52
N GLN A 76 -7.13 1.89 -9.01
CA GLN A 76 -8.05 0.82 -8.64
C GLN A 76 -7.48 -0.57 -8.94
N GLU A 77 -6.89 -0.75 -10.13
CA GLU A 77 -6.24 -1.99 -10.56
C GLU A 77 -5.05 -2.34 -9.66
N LEU A 78 -4.17 -1.37 -9.39
CA LEU A 78 -3.00 -1.54 -8.52
C LEU A 78 -3.38 -1.90 -7.08
N MET A 79 -4.53 -1.43 -6.60
CA MET A 79 -5.04 -1.73 -5.26
C MET A 79 -5.91 -3.01 -5.22
N GLY A 80 -6.20 -3.62 -6.36
CA GLY A 80 -7.06 -4.81 -6.47
C GLY A 80 -8.50 -4.55 -5.99
N HIS A 81 -9.00 -3.32 -6.13
CA HIS A 81 -10.37 -2.99 -5.73
C HIS A 81 -11.36 -3.49 -6.79
N LYS A 82 -12.32 -4.31 -6.35
CA LYS A 82 -13.40 -4.81 -7.22
C LYS A 82 -14.33 -3.69 -7.71
N ASP A 83 -14.47 -2.62 -6.91
CA ASP A 83 -15.32 -1.48 -7.23
C ASP A 83 -14.52 -0.17 -7.12
N VAL A 84 -14.69 0.69 -8.12
CA VAL A 84 -14.09 2.02 -8.20
C VAL A 84 -14.55 2.92 -7.04
N SER A 85 -15.76 2.69 -6.51
CA SER A 85 -16.32 3.46 -5.39
C SER A 85 -15.39 3.45 -4.16
N THR A 86 -14.67 2.34 -3.94
CA THR A 86 -13.70 2.20 -2.84
C THR A 86 -12.43 3.03 -3.07
N THR A 87 -12.06 3.26 -4.33
CA THR A 87 -10.91 4.09 -4.72
C THR A 87 -11.27 5.57 -4.78
N MET A 88 -12.54 5.90 -5.09
CA MET A 88 -13.02 7.29 -5.17
C MET A 88 -12.87 8.06 -3.85
N ILE A 89 -12.83 7.38 -2.69
CA ILE A 89 -12.56 7.98 -1.38
C ILE A 89 -11.26 8.81 -1.39
N TYR A 90 -10.26 8.40 -2.18
CA TYR A 90 -8.97 9.12 -2.27
C TYR A 90 -9.04 10.41 -3.08
N THR A 91 -10.01 10.53 -3.98
CA THR A 91 -10.19 11.76 -4.78
C THR A 91 -10.66 12.93 -3.90
N HIS A 92 -11.46 12.65 -2.86
CA HIS A 92 -11.89 13.64 -1.89
C HIS A 92 -10.76 14.13 -1.00
N VAL A 93 -9.82 13.24 -0.63
CA VAL A 93 -8.63 13.59 0.17
C VAL A 93 -7.72 14.53 -0.58
N LEU A 94 -7.60 14.37 -1.91
CA LEU A 94 -6.75 15.24 -2.70
C LEU A 94 -7.32 16.65 -2.87
N ASN A 95 -8.64 16.84 -2.72
CA ASN A 95 -9.38 18.09 -2.94
C ASN A 95 -8.75 19.03 -4.00
N LYS A 96 -8.24 18.46 -5.10
CA LYS A 96 -7.91 19.21 -6.30
C LYS A 96 -9.25 19.53 -6.92
N ARG A 97 -9.85 20.64 -6.45
CA ARG A 97 -10.86 21.36 -7.21
C ARG A 97 -10.32 21.49 -8.64
N GLY A 98 -11.17 21.11 -9.59
CA GLY A 98 -10.79 20.74 -10.94
C GLY A 98 -9.77 21.66 -11.61
N HIS A 99 -8.70 21.06 -12.12
CA HIS A 99 -7.93 21.63 -13.22
C HIS A 99 -7.72 20.50 -14.23
N GLY A 100 -8.55 20.51 -15.26
CA GLY A 100 -8.52 19.53 -16.35
C GLY A 100 -9.65 19.75 -17.34
N VAL A 101 -10.78 20.28 -16.86
CA VAL A 101 -11.84 20.76 -17.76
C VAL A 101 -11.66 22.27 -17.89
N ARG A 102 -10.91 22.68 -18.90
CA ARG A 102 -10.95 24.05 -19.40
C ARG A 102 -12.33 24.20 -20.06
N SER A 103 -13.12 25.19 -19.65
CA SER A 103 -14.43 25.39 -20.28
C SER A 103 -14.21 25.60 -21.78
N PRO A 104 -15.03 25.02 -22.66
CA PRO A 104 -15.02 25.35 -24.08
C PRO A 104 -15.26 26.84 -24.36
N ILE A 105 -15.78 27.58 -23.37
CA ILE A 105 -15.96 29.04 -23.39
C ILE A 105 -14.70 29.81 -22.94
N ASP A 106 -13.74 29.17 -22.28
CA ASP A 106 -12.53 29.81 -21.71
C ASP A 106 -11.35 29.89 -22.72
N GLY A 107 -11.66 30.18 -24.00
CA GLY A 107 -10.78 30.97 -24.86
C GLY A 107 -10.69 30.57 -26.34
N PRO A 108 -9.96 31.35 -27.15
CA PRO A 108 -9.57 32.76 -26.95
C PRO A 108 -10.66 33.75 -27.39
#